data_AF-A0AAP1G883-F1
#
_entry.id   AF-A0AAP1G883-F1
#
_cell.length_a   1.000
_cell.length_b   1.000
_cell.length_c   1.000
_cell.angle_alpha   90.00
_cell.angle_beta   90.00
_cell.angle_gamma   90.00
#
_symmetry.space_group_name_H-M   'P 1'
#
loop_
_entity.id
_entity.type
_entity.pdbx_description
1 polymer ?
#
loop_
_entity_poly.entity_id
_entity_poly.type
_entity_poly.pdbx_seq_one_letter_code
_entity_poly.pdbx_strand_id
1 'polypeptide(L)'
;MKTATEVDDEAVAKAADCSATGGGRRSFGAVLGAVFAAAVWAMLAQHASMGALAGVPMADGRTLSAGWLTPCGWRPAHAFFAFAGMWGAMVVSMMLPVLAPVLWRYRQRIGVLRGAHAAWRVAVVGAGYFSVWMAFGALLFPAGTALAAAAARSPALAAAIPVAAGAVVFGAGVLQFSGWKMRRLACCRHAGGERCVRRPELAAASAWWHGVRAALWCAACCGNLMAVSLAAGMTDLCLMAIVTVAIAAERLPGGERAARIVGGVAIGAGALMTACAAAAAI
;
A
#
# COMPACT_ATOMS: atom_id res chain seq x y z
N MET A 1 -23.26 33.55 -37.79
CA MET A 1 -22.30 32.92 -38.72
C MET A 1 -20.92 33.33 -38.20
N LYS A 2 -20.20 32.44 -37.52
CA LYS A 2 -18.83 32.75 -37.05
C LYS A 2 -17.94 32.98 -38.27
N THR A 3 -17.13 34.03 -38.26
CA THR A 3 -16.16 34.28 -39.35
C THR A 3 -15.10 33.18 -39.34
N ALA A 4 -14.55 32.83 -40.50
CA ALA A 4 -13.59 31.73 -40.64
C ALA A 4 -12.39 31.86 -39.68
N THR A 5 -11.97 33.09 -39.39
CA THR A 5 -10.91 33.43 -38.44
C THR A 5 -11.24 33.08 -36.99
N GLU A 6 -12.50 33.23 -36.56
CA GLU A 6 -12.93 32.95 -35.18
C GLU A 6 -13.01 31.44 -34.90
N VAL A 7 -13.28 30.64 -35.93
CA VAL A 7 -13.29 29.17 -35.85
C VAL A 7 -11.86 28.63 -35.77
N ASP A 8 -10.92 29.22 -36.49
CA ASP A 8 -9.50 28.85 -36.47
C ASP A 8 -8.86 29.18 -35.11
N ASP A 9 -9.17 30.34 -34.52
CA ASP A 9 -8.68 30.73 -33.19
C ASP A 9 -9.19 29.79 -32.08
N GLU A 10 -10.46 29.36 -32.12
CA GLU A 10 -11.01 28.38 -31.19
C GLU A 10 -10.37 26.99 -31.35
N ALA A 11 -10.07 26.57 -32.59
CA ALA A 11 -9.42 25.29 -32.86
C ALA A 11 -7.97 25.28 -32.36
N VAL A 12 -7.24 26.37 -32.56
CA VAL A 12 -5.86 26.54 -32.07
C VAL A 12 -5.84 26.61 -30.53
N ALA A 13 -6.76 27.34 -29.91
CA ALA A 13 -6.88 27.39 -28.45
C ALA A 13 -7.20 26.02 -27.84
N LYS A 14 -8.10 25.25 -28.46
CA LYS A 14 -8.46 23.89 -28.04
C LYS A 14 -7.30 22.90 -28.22
N ALA A 15 -6.52 23.02 -29.30
CA ALA A 15 -5.34 22.20 -29.54
C ALA A 15 -4.19 22.53 -28.55
N ALA A 16 -4.02 23.81 -28.20
CA ALA A 16 -3.08 24.26 -27.18
C ALA A 16 -3.48 23.74 -25.78
N ASP A 17 -4.77 23.73 -25.45
CA ASP A 17 -5.27 23.21 -24.17
C ASP A 17 -5.15 21.67 -24.10
N CYS A 18 -5.43 20.95 -25.20
CA CYS A 18 -5.21 19.49 -25.30
C CYS A 18 -3.72 19.10 -25.19
N SER A 19 -2.81 19.89 -25.76
CA SER A 19 -1.37 19.62 -25.68
C SER A 19 -0.79 19.96 -24.29
N ALA A 20 -1.23 21.07 -23.68
CA ALA A 20 -0.86 21.45 -22.32
C ALA A 20 -1.36 20.44 -21.27
N THR A 21 -2.61 19.97 -21.39
CA THR A 21 -3.16 18.91 -20.53
C THR A 21 -2.46 17.57 -20.74
N GLY A 22 -2.07 17.24 -21.98
CA GLY A 22 -1.25 16.07 -22.32
C GLY A 22 0.16 16.10 -21.70
N GLY A 23 0.85 17.24 -21.76
CA GLY A 23 2.20 17.42 -21.19
C GLY A 23 2.22 17.33 -19.66
N GLY A 24 1.20 17.91 -18.99
CA GLY A 24 1.04 17.81 -17.54
C GLY A 24 0.81 16.37 -17.03
N ARG A 25 0.12 15.54 -17.83
CA ARG A 25 -0.14 14.14 -17.49
C ARG A 25 1.10 13.25 -17.66
N ARG A 26 1.87 13.48 -18.73
CA ARG A 26 3.12 12.75 -19.00
C ARG A 26 4.19 13.05 -17.96
N SER A 27 4.40 14.32 -17.62
CA SER A 27 5.36 14.73 -16.58
C SER A 27 5.00 14.18 -15.19
N PHE A 28 3.73 14.28 -14.79
CA PHE A 28 3.25 13.69 -13.54
C PHE A 28 3.42 12.16 -13.51
N GLY A 29 3.08 11.48 -14.60
CA GLY A 29 3.28 10.04 -14.74
C GLY A 29 4.75 9.63 -14.68
N ALA A 30 5.64 10.39 -15.32
CA ALA A 30 7.08 10.14 -15.30
C ALA A 30 7.67 10.28 -13.89
N VAL A 31 7.28 11.33 -13.14
CA VAL A 31 7.72 11.52 -11.75
C VAL A 31 7.24 10.37 -10.87
N LEU A 32 5.97 9.99 -10.95
CA LEU A 32 5.45 8.84 -10.19
C LEU A 32 6.13 7.52 -10.57
N GLY A 33 6.37 7.31 -11.88
CA GLY A 33 7.08 6.14 -12.38
C GLY A 33 8.51 6.06 -11.87
N ALA A 34 9.23 7.18 -11.83
CA ALA A 34 10.58 7.24 -11.28
C ALA A 34 10.60 6.94 -9.77
N VAL A 35 9.67 7.52 -9.01
CA VAL A 35 9.53 7.24 -7.56
C VAL A 35 9.20 5.76 -7.33
N PHE A 36 8.29 5.19 -8.14
CA PHE A 36 7.95 3.77 -8.08
C PHE A 36 9.16 2.88 -8.37
N ALA A 37 9.88 3.16 -9.47
CA ALA A 37 11.06 2.39 -9.86
C ALA A 37 12.17 2.46 -8.80
N ALA A 38 12.42 3.65 -8.24
CA ALA A 38 13.37 3.81 -7.14
C ALA A 38 12.97 3.03 -5.88
N ALA A 39 11.68 3.05 -5.52
CA ALA A 39 11.17 2.28 -4.38
C ALA A 39 11.26 0.77 -4.60
N VAL A 40 10.93 0.28 -5.80
CA VAL A 40 11.08 -1.14 -6.17
C VAL A 40 12.55 -1.54 -6.14
N TRP A 41 13.45 -0.74 -6.71
CA TRP A 41 14.87 -1.02 -6.68
C TRP A 41 15.42 -1.07 -5.25
N ALA A 42 15.07 -0.09 -4.41
CA ALA A 42 15.46 -0.09 -3.00
C ALA A 42 14.95 -1.34 -2.27
N MET A 43 13.68 -1.71 -2.49
CA MET A 43 13.08 -2.91 -1.92
C MET A 43 13.83 -4.18 -2.36
N LEU A 44 14.13 -4.32 -3.65
CA LEU A 44 14.87 -5.47 -4.19
C LEU A 44 16.32 -5.51 -3.67
N ALA A 45 17.00 -4.36 -3.59
CA ALA A 45 18.34 -4.26 -3.04
C ALA A 45 18.39 -4.65 -1.56
N GLN A 46 17.41 -4.18 -0.77
CA GLN A 46 17.25 -4.58 0.63
C GLN A 46 16.99 -6.09 0.75
N HIS A 47 16.11 -6.64 -0.10
CA HIS A 47 15.82 -8.07 -0.10
C HIS A 47 17.04 -8.91 -0.49
N ALA A 48 17.80 -8.50 -1.51
CA ALA A 48 19.04 -9.16 -1.92
C ALA A 48 20.10 -9.10 -0.81
N SER A 49 20.20 -7.97 -0.10
CA SER A 49 21.13 -7.82 1.03
C SER A 49 20.76 -8.68 2.25
N MET A 50 19.46 -8.92 2.49
CA MET A 50 19.01 -9.83 3.55
C MET A 50 19.02 -11.30 3.11
N GLY A 51 18.85 -11.58 1.82
CA GLY A 51 19.05 -12.91 1.24
C GLY A 51 20.50 -13.38 1.38
N ALA A 52 21.47 -12.46 1.39
CA ALA A 52 22.87 -12.75 1.70
C ALA A 52 23.12 -13.05 3.20
N LEU A 53 22.16 -12.72 4.09
CA LEU A 53 22.14 -13.06 5.52
C LEU A 53 21.24 -14.27 5.81
N ALA A 54 21.02 -15.15 4.81
CA ALA A 54 20.09 -16.27 4.86
C ALA A 54 20.07 -16.98 6.23
N GLY A 55 18.85 -17.08 6.78
CA GLY A 55 18.52 -17.25 8.18
C GLY A 55 19.32 -18.29 8.95
N VAL A 56 19.58 -17.97 10.21
CA VAL A 56 19.94 -18.98 11.22
C VAL A 56 18.89 -20.10 11.17
N PRO A 57 19.26 -21.34 10.80
CA PRO A 57 18.33 -22.44 10.78
C PRO A 57 17.84 -22.69 12.20
N MET A 58 16.52 -22.60 12.41
CA MET A 58 15.91 -23.09 13.64
C MET A 58 15.91 -24.63 13.60
N ALA A 59 15.93 -25.26 14.78
CA ALA A 59 16.02 -26.72 14.93
C ALA A 59 14.86 -27.51 14.30
N ASP A 60 13.80 -26.83 13.85
CA ASP A 60 12.60 -27.39 13.24
C ASP A 60 12.53 -27.16 11.71
N GLY A 61 13.60 -26.66 11.08
CA GLY A 61 13.64 -26.40 9.64
C GLY A 61 12.85 -25.17 9.19
N ARG A 62 12.31 -24.37 10.12
CA ARG A 62 11.54 -23.15 9.82
C ARG A 62 12.43 -21.91 9.88
N THR A 63 12.26 -20.99 8.93
CA THR A 63 12.94 -19.69 8.95
C THR A 63 12.04 -18.64 9.60
N LEU A 64 12.44 -18.12 10.77
CA LEU A 64 11.85 -16.88 11.29
C LEU A 64 12.22 -15.75 10.33
N SER A 65 11.22 -14.98 9.89
CA SER A 65 11.43 -13.89 8.94
C SER A 65 12.44 -12.89 9.52
N ALA A 66 13.58 -12.74 8.82
CA ALA A 66 14.75 -12.01 9.31
C ALA A 66 14.47 -10.54 9.66
N GLY A 67 13.39 -9.97 9.11
CA GLY A 67 12.95 -8.60 9.41
C GLY A 67 12.48 -8.38 10.86
N TRP A 68 12.16 -9.44 11.60
CA TRP A 68 11.76 -9.37 13.01
C TRP A 68 12.91 -9.70 13.97
N LEU A 69 14.00 -10.27 13.46
CA LEU A 69 15.17 -10.61 14.25
C LEU A 69 16.02 -9.37 14.43
N THR A 70 16.37 -9.05 15.68
CA THR A 70 17.37 -8.02 15.98
C THR A 70 18.72 -8.71 15.99
N PRO A 71 19.64 -8.45 15.03
CA PRO A 71 20.96 -9.08 15.06
C PRO A 71 21.66 -8.74 16.37
N CYS A 72 22.34 -9.72 16.97
CA CYS A 72 23.06 -9.54 18.23
C CYS A 72 24.04 -8.37 18.12
N GLY A 73 23.95 -7.40 19.04
CA GLY A 73 24.80 -6.21 19.07
C GLY A 73 24.23 -4.95 18.39
N TRP A 74 23.08 -5.04 17.71
CA TRP A 74 22.41 -3.85 17.19
C TRP A 74 21.71 -3.05 18.29
N ARG A 75 21.89 -1.73 18.29
CA ARG A 75 21.08 -0.84 19.13
C ARG A 75 19.61 -0.91 18.68
N PRO A 76 18.62 -0.90 19.61
CA PRO A 76 17.19 -0.97 19.25
C PRO A 76 16.76 0.08 18.22
N ALA A 77 17.34 1.29 18.29
CA ALA A 77 17.10 2.36 17.33
C ALA A 77 17.56 1.99 15.90
N HIS A 78 18.72 1.33 15.76
CA HIS A 78 19.25 0.94 14.45
C HIS A 78 18.36 -0.12 13.78
N ALA A 79 17.87 -1.09 14.56
CA ALA A 79 16.92 -2.08 14.07
C ALA A 79 15.59 -1.45 13.65
N PHE A 80 15.08 -0.49 14.43
CA PHE A 80 13.87 0.25 14.08
C PHE A 80 14.03 1.02 12.76
N PHE A 81 15.13 1.76 12.57
CA PHE A 81 15.35 2.51 11.33
C PHE A 81 15.53 1.60 10.11
N ALA A 82 16.22 0.47 10.26
CA ALA A 82 16.33 -0.53 9.20
C ALA A 82 14.95 -1.11 8.82
N PHE A 83 14.15 -1.50 9.82
CA PHE A 83 12.77 -1.95 9.60
C PHE A 83 11.92 -0.87 8.95
N ALA A 84 11.97 0.37 9.44
CA ALA A 84 11.21 1.49 8.91
C ALA A 84 11.61 1.79 7.45
N GLY A 85 12.89 1.68 7.09
CA GLY A 85 13.37 1.83 5.72
C GLY A 85 12.82 0.74 4.79
N MET A 86 12.88 -0.53 5.22
CA MET A 86 12.33 -1.66 4.46
C MET A 86 10.81 -1.57 4.31
N TRP A 87 10.10 -1.36 5.43
CA TRP A 87 8.66 -1.17 5.47
C TRP A 87 8.24 0.02 4.60
N GLY A 88 8.97 1.13 4.65
CA GLY A 88 8.73 2.31 3.84
C GLY A 88 8.82 2.02 2.35
N ALA A 89 9.90 1.36 1.90
CA ALA A 89 10.07 0.99 0.49
C ALA A 89 8.95 0.07 0.00
N MET A 90 8.58 -0.93 0.82
CA MET A 90 7.47 -1.84 0.58
C MET A 90 6.12 -1.10 0.51
N VAL A 91 5.82 -0.23 1.47
CA VAL A 91 4.55 0.51 1.47
C VAL A 91 4.46 1.41 0.24
N VAL A 92 5.56 2.09 -0.11
CA VAL A 92 5.61 2.95 -1.30
C VAL A 92 5.38 2.13 -2.55
N SER A 93 6.06 0.99 -2.73
CA SER A 93 5.85 0.15 -3.92
C SER A 93 4.42 -0.36 -4.02
N MET A 94 3.82 -0.85 -2.93
CA MET A 94 2.47 -1.42 -2.97
C MET A 94 1.37 -0.36 -3.08
N MET A 95 1.52 0.79 -2.41
CA MET A 95 0.43 1.77 -2.27
C MET A 95 0.51 2.94 -3.25
N LEU A 96 1.68 3.23 -3.83
CA LEU A 96 1.82 4.31 -4.81
C LEU A 96 0.92 4.11 -6.04
N PRO A 97 0.74 2.90 -6.61
CA PRO A 97 -0.21 2.68 -7.71
C PRO A 97 -1.66 3.04 -7.34
N VAL A 98 -2.05 2.80 -6.09
CA VAL A 98 -3.40 3.11 -5.56
C VAL A 98 -3.56 4.61 -5.32
N LEU A 99 -2.50 5.27 -4.87
CA LEU A 99 -2.46 6.69 -4.57
C LEU A 99 -2.36 7.56 -5.84
N ALA A 100 -1.70 7.08 -6.89
CA ALA A 100 -1.50 7.78 -8.16
C ALA A 100 -2.78 8.40 -8.76
N PRO A 101 -3.91 7.68 -8.94
CA PRO A 101 -5.14 8.27 -9.47
C PRO A 101 -5.76 9.31 -8.52
N VAL A 102 -5.56 9.18 -7.20
CA VAL A 102 -6.05 10.14 -6.20
C VAL A 102 -5.26 11.44 -6.29
N LEU A 103 -3.93 11.36 -6.35
CA LEU A 103 -3.04 12.51 -6.51
C LEU A 103 -3.29 13.24 -7.83
N TRP A 104 -3.55 12.50 -8.92
CA TRP A 104 -3.90 13.11 -10.21
C TRP A 104 -5.20 13.91 -10.13
N ARG A 105 -6.27 13.34 -9.56
CA ARG A 105 -7.54 14.05 -9.36
C ARG A 105 -7.38 15.27 -8.46
N TYR A 106 -6.57 15.17 -7.40
CA TYR A 106 -6.26 16.30 -6.54
C TYR A 106 -5.53 17.41 -7.30
N ARG A 107 -4.52 17.06 -8.12
CA ARG A 107 -3.79 18.00 -8.98
C ARG A 107 -4.72 18.75 -9.94
N GLN A 108 -5.67 18.05 -10.56
CA GLN A 108 -6.66 18.67 -11.46
C GLN A 108 -7.56 19.67 -10.73
N ARG A 109 -7.98 19.37 -9.49
CA ARG A 109 -8.81 20.27 -8.68
C ARG A 109 -8.11 21.54 -8.27
N ILE A 110 -6.80 21.47 -8.05
CA ILE A 110 -5.98 22.63 -7.70
C ILE A 110 -5.43 23.34 -8.94
N GLY A 111 -5.98 23.11 -10.14
CA GLY A 111 -5.48 23.62 -11.43
C GLY A 111 -5.33 25.14 -11.53
N VAL A 112 -5.90 25.89 -10.59
CA VAL A 112 -5.66 27.34 -10.41
C VAL A 112 -4.22 27.63 -9.97
N LEU A 113 -3.56 26.69 -9.28
CA LEU A 113 -2.16 26.78 -8.88
C LEU A 113 -1.26 26.31 -10.01
N ARG A 114 -0.24 27.11 -10.33
CA ARG A 114 0.72 26.80 -11.41
C ARG A 114 2.05 26.29 -10.84
N GLY A 115 2.72 25.45 -11.62
CA GLY A 115 4.12 25.04 -11.37
C GLY A 115 4.39 24.40 -10.01
N ALA A 116 5.40 24.92 -9.30
CA ALA A 116 5.95 24.36 -8.07
C ALA A 116 4.94 24.28 -6.92
N HIS A 117 4.01 25.23 -6.80
CA HIS A 117 3.00 25.24 -5.73
C HIS A 117 2.02 24.08 -5.85
N ALA A 118 1.63 23.71 -7.08
CA ALA A 118 0.77 22.54 -7.30
C ALA A 118 1.52 21.24 -7.02
N ALA A 119 2.80 21.15 -7.41
CA ALA A 119 3.65 19.99 -7.11
C ALA A 119 3.88 19.82 -5.60
N TRP A 120 4.16 20.91 -4.88
CA TRP A 120 4.32 20.92 -3.44
C TRP A 120 3.06 20.41 -2.72
N ARG A 121 1.86 20.89 -3.09
CA ARG A 121 0.62 20.43 -2.44
C ARG A 121 0.36 18.95 -2.68
N VAL A 122 0.62 18.45 -3.89
CA VAL A 122 0.54 17.03 -4.20
C VAL A 122 1.53 16.22 -3.35
N ALA A 123 2.75 16.72 -3.17
CA ALA A 123 3.74 16.09 -2.30
C ALA A 123 3.27 16.05 -0.84
N VAL A 124 2.67 17.13 -0.33
CA VAL A 124 2.10 17.17 1.04
C VAL A 124 0.95 16.18 1.22
N VAL A 125 0.08 16.01 0.21
CA VAL A 125 -0.96 14.95 0.23
C VAL A 125 -0.30 13.57 0.29
N GLY A 126 0.73 13.33 -0.54
CA GLY A 126 1.48 12.07 -0.52
C GLY A 126 2.14 11.80 0.84
N ALA A 127 2.77 12.81 1.43
CA ALA A 127 3.42 12.71 2.73
C ALA A 127 2.41 12.38 3.85
N GLY A 128 1.23 13.03 3.83
CA GLY A 128 0.14 12.72 4.76
C GLY A 128 -0.43 11.30 4.57
N TYR A 129 -0.41 10.78 3.35
CA TYR A 129 -0.82 9.41 3.09
C TYR A 129 0.20 8.40 3.64
N PHE A 130 1.47 8.57 3.31
CA PHE A 130 2.53 7.65 3.72
C PHE A 130 2.83 7.72 5.22
N SER A 131 2.62 8.85 5.88
CA SER A 131 2.81 8.97 7.34
C SER A 131 1.90 8.02 8.13
N VAL A 132 0.65 7.82 7.71
CA VAL A 132 -0.28 6.87 8.33
C VAL A 132 0.25 5.43 8.19
N TRP A 133 0.77 5.08 7.01
CA TRP A 133 1.36 3.75 6.79
C TRP A 133 2.67 3.56 7.57
N MET A 134 3.49 4.59 7.69
CA MET A 134 4.68 4.55 8.55
C MET A 134 4.31 4.37 10.01
N ALA A 135 3.23 5.01 10.49
CA ALA A 135 2.71 4.80 11.84
C ALA A 135 2.26 3.36 12.05
N PHE A 136 1.58 2.73 11.08
CA PHE A 136 1.27 1.30 11.15
C PHE A 136 2.53 0.43 11.29
N GLY A 137 3.56 0.69 10.48
CA GLY A 137 4.84 -0.02 10.61
C GLY A 137 5.49 0.17 11.98
N ALA A 138 5.48 1.40 12.49
CA ALA A 138 6.02 1.71 13.80
C ALA A 138 5.32 1.00 14.96
N LEU A 139 4.02 0.70 14.83
CA LEU A 139 3.26 -0.12 15.78
C LEU A 139 3.51 -1.63 15.57
N LEU A 140 3.65 -2.06 14.33
CA LEU A 140 3.88 -3.46 13.98
C LEU A 140 5.27 -3.96 14.43
N PHE A 141 6.30 -3.11 14.37
CA PHE A 141 7.66 -3.46 14.81
C PHE A 141 7.73 -3.96 16.26
N PRO A 142 7.28 -3.21 17.29
CA PRO A 142 7.31 -3.70 18.66
C PRO A 142 6.38 -4.91 18.88
N ALA A 143 5.22 -4.95 18.19
CA ALA A 143 4.31 -6.09 18.29
C ALA A 143 4.94 -7.39 17.75
N GLY A 144 5.57 -7.32 16.57
CA GLY A 144 6.24 -8.45 15.93
C GLY A 144 7.48 -8.90 16.70
N THR A 145 8.29 -7.98 17.21
CA THR A 145 9.46 -8.32 18.05
C THR A 145 9.05 -8.94 19.38
N ALA A 146 7.99 -8.44 20.03
CA ALA A 146 7.44 -9.04 21.25
C ALA A 146 6.87 -10.44 20.99
N LEU A 147 6.16 -10.64 19.89
CA LEU A 147 5.62 -11.94 19.49
C LEU A 147 6.75 -12.93 19.20
N ALA A 148 7.79 -12.52 18.48
CA ALA A 148 8.96 -13.37 18.20
C ALA A 148 9.70 -13.76 19.49
N ALA A 149 9.88 -12.81 20.42
CA ALA A 149 10.50 -13.07 21.72
C ALA A 149 9.64 -13.98 22.63
N ALA A 150 8.31 -13.91 22.53
CA ALA A 150 7.41 -14.82 23.23
C ALA A 150 7.44 -16.22 22.62
N ALA A 151 7.46 -16.32 21.29
CA ALA A 151 7.53 -17.59 20.55
C ALA A 151 8.83 -18.34 20.86
N ALA A 152 9.96 -17.64 20.94
CA ALA A 152 11.25 -18.22 21.32
C ALA A 152 11.26 -18.83 22.73
N ARG A 153 10.38 -18.36 23.63
CA ARG A 153 10.26 -18.85 25.01
C ARG A 153 9.21 -19.95 25.19
N SER A 154 8.36 -20.19 24.19
CA SER A 154 7.22 -21.11 24.33
C SER A 154 6.97 -21.92 23.05
N PRO A 155 7.33 -23.21 23.03
CA PRO A 155 7.11 -24.08 21.87
C PRO A 155 5.64 -24.15 21.43
N ALA A 156 4.71 -24.14 22.39
CA ALA A 156 3.27 -24.13 22.12
C ALA A 156 2.83 -22.86 21.38
N LEU A 157 3.38 -21.69 21.71
CA LEU A 157 3.08 -20.45 21.00
C LEU A 157 3.69 -20.46 19.60
N ALA A 158 4.92 -20.97 19.46
CA ALA A 158 5.57 -21.15 18.16
C ALA A 158 4.80 -22.11 17.22
N ALA A 159 4.13 -23.12 17.78
CA ALA A 159 3.23 -24.01 17.04
C ALA A 159 1.88 -23.36 16.70
N ALA A 160 1.38 -22.44 17.53
CA ALA A 160 0.13 -21.74 17.29
C ALA A 160 0.22 -20.62 16.24
N ILE A 161 1.41 -20.02 16.02
CA ILE A 161 1.60 -18.89 15.08
C ILE A 161 1.13 -19.22 13.65
N PRO A 162 1.50 -20.35 13.02
CA PRO A 162 1.03 -20.70 11.68
C PRO A 162 -0.48 -20.91 11.61
N VAL A 163 -1.09 -21.49 12.65
CA VAL A 163 -2.55 -21.67 12.74
C VAL A 163 -3.23 -20.30 12.83
N ALA A 164 -2.73 -19.41 13.69
CA ALA A 164 -3.24 -18.04 13.81
C ALA A 164 -3.09 -17.26 12.50
N ALA A 165 -1.95 -17.40 11.81
CA ALA A 165 -1.72 -16.79 10.51
C ALA A 165 -2.74 -17.29 9.46
N GLY A 166 -2.94 -18.60 9.36
CA GLY A 166 -3.95 -19.18 8.46
C GLY A 166 -5.37 -18.72 8.79
N ALA A 167 -5.72 -18.61 10.08
CA ALA A 167 -7.03 -18.10 10.52
C ALA A 167 -7.23 -16.63 10.14
N VAL A 168 -6.19 -15.80 10.26
CA VAL A 168 -6.21 -14.40 9.79
C VAL A 168 -6.40 -14.34 8.27
N VAL A 169 -5.68 -15.16 7.51
CA VAL A 169 -5.81 -15.23 6.04
C VAL A 169 -7.21 -15.69 5.62
N PHE A 170 -7.76 -16.69 6.30
CA PHE A 170 -9.11 -17.18 6.07
C PHE A 170 -10.16 -16.12 6.38
N GLY A 171 -10.11 -15.53 7.59
CA GLY A 171 -11.02 -14.46 8.01
C GLY A 171 -10.94 -13.26 7.07
N ALA A 172 -9.73 -12.96 6.57
CA ALA A 172 -9.56 -11.95 5.55
C ALA A 172 -10.24 -12.33 4.23
N GLY A 173 -10.07 -13.57 3.77
CA GLY A 173 -10.82 -14.09 2.63
C GLY A 173 -12.34 -13.95 2.80
N VAL A 174 -12.89 -14.21 3.98
CA VAL A 174 -14.33 -14.02 4.26
C VAL A 174 -14.74 -12.55 4.19
N LEU A 175 -13.93 -11.66 4.77
CA LEU A 175 -14.16 -10.20 4.72
C LEU A 175 -14.18 -9.65 3.29
N GLN A 176 -13.52 -10.30 2.33
CA GLN A 176 -13.58 -9.93 0.90
C GLN A 176 -15.00 -10.02 0.33
N PHE A 177 -15.79 -11.00 0.77
CA PHE A 177 -17.17 -11.21 0.30
C PHE A 177 -18.20 -10.34 1.03
N SER A 178 -17.79 -9.63 2.08
CA SER A 178 -18.72 -8.81 2.85
C SER A 178 -19.27 -7.65 2.03
N GLY A 179 -20.59 -7.45 2.10
CA GLY A 179 -21.25 -6.27 1.53
C GLY A 179 -20.71 -4.94 2.07
N TRP A 180 -20.12 -4.96 3.28
CA TRP A 180 -19.40 -3.81 3.83
C TRP A 180 -18.16 -3.45 2.99
N LYS A 181 -17.37 -4.45 2.56
CA LYS A 181 -16.19 -4.23 1.73
C LYS A 181 -16.59 -3.71 0.35
N MET A 182 -17.63 -4.29 -0.26
CA MET A 182 -18.12 -3.84 -1.57
C MET A 182 -18.62 -2.39 -1.54
N ARG A 183 -19.40 -2.01 -0.51
CA ARG A 183 -19.82 -0.61 -0.30
C ARG A 183 -18.63 0.32 -0.12
N ARG A 184 -17.64 -0.08 0.69
CA ARG A 184 -16.42 0.72 0.89
C ARG A 184 -15.60 0.86 -0.38
N LEU A 185 -15.40 -0.20 -1.15
CA LEU A 185 -14.72 -0.15 -2.46
C LEU A 185 -15.45 0.79 -3.44
N ALA A 186 -16.79 0.73 -3.48
CA ALA A 186 -17.59 1.67 -4.27
C ALA A 186 -17.37 3.12 -3.81
N CYS A 187 -17.49 3.42 -2.50
CA CYS A 187 -17.17 4.73 -1.96
C CYS A 187 -15.71 5.12 -2.24
N CYS A 188 -14.75 4.22 -2.10
CA CYS A 188 -13.34 4.44 -2.40
C CYS A 188 -13.11 4.85 -3.88
N ARG A 189 -13.94 4.34 -4.82
CA ARG A 189 -13.91 4.74 -6.25
C ARG A 189 -14.60 6.10 -6.51
N HIS A 190 -15.69 6.38 -5.81
CA HIS A 190 -16.59 7.53 -6.04
C HIS A 190 -16.29 8.76 -5.15
N ALA A 191 -15.90 8.56 -3.90
CA ALA A 191 -15.55 9.58 -2.89
C ALA A 191 -14.24 10.31 -3.17
N GLY A 192 -13.59 10.01 -4.29
CA GLY A 192 -12.67 10.97 -4.93
C GLY A 192 -13.37 12.26 -5.38
N GLY A 193 -14.69 12.38 -5.17
CA GLY A 193 -15.58 13.46 -5.60
C GLY A 193 -15.81 14.60 -4.62
N GLU A 194 -16.10 14.37 -3.33
CA GLU A 194 -16.88 15.38 -2.60
C GLU A 194 -16.20 15.93 -1.33
N ARG A 195 -16.16 17.27 -1.27
CA ARG A 195 -15.88 18.14 -0.10
C ARG A 195 -14.45 18.09 0.45
N CYS A 196 -13.54 18.93 -0.07
CA CYS A 196 -12.43 19.44 0.76
C CYS A 196 -11.59 20.60 0.21
N VAL A 197 -12.09 21.45 -0.71
CA VAL A 197 -11.36 22.68 -1.08
C VAL A 197 -12.27 23.88 -0.85
N ARG A 198 -12.33 24.38 0.39
CA ARG A 198 -13.05 25.62 0.70
C ARG A 198 -12.24 26.68 1.45
N ARG A 199 -10.94 26.48 1.72
CA ARG A 199 -10.10 27.52 2.35
C ARG A 199 -8.66 27.54 1.80
N PRO A 200 -8.26 28.59 1.06
CA PRO A 200 -6.89 28.77 0.55
C PRO A 200 -5.82 28.95 1.63
N GLU A 201 -6.20 29.44 2.82
CA GLU A 201 -5.25 29.89 3.86
C GLU A 201 -4.74 28.76 4.78
N LEU A 202 -5.48 27.65 4.89
CA LEU A 202 -5.02 26.40 5.52
C LEU A 202 -4.59 25.35 4.48
N ALA A 203 -4.09 25.79 3.32
CA ALA A 203 -3.85 24.95 2.16
C ALA A 203 -2.93 23.74 2.39
N ALA A 204 -1.85 23.89 3.16
CA ALA A 204 -0.91 22.79 3.42
C ALA A 204 -1.47 21.81 4.47
N ALA A 205 -2.07 22.31 5.56
CA ALA A 205 -2.71 21.48 6.57
C ALA A 205 -3.90 20.70 5.99
N SER A 206 -4.71 21.34 5.15
CA SER A 206 -5.82 20.67 4.45
C SER A 206 -5.33 19.64 3.43
N ALA A 207 -4.23 19.89 2.72
CA ALA A 207 -3.57 18.91 1.85
C ALA A 207 -3.08 17.69 2.65
N TRP A 208 -2.43 17.92 3.78
CA TRP A 208 -1.96 16.85 4.68
C TRP A 208 -3.12 15.98 5.17
N TRP A 209 -4.17 16.61 5.74
CA TRP A 209 -5.36 15.89 6.21
C TRP A 209 -6.11 15.18 5.09
N HIS A 210 -6.08 15.71 3.87
CA HIS A 210 -6.61 15.01 2.70
C HIS A 210 -5.86 13.70 2.44
N GLY A 211 -4.52 13.73 2.52
CA GLY A 211 -3.65 12.56 2.45
C GLY A 211 -3.94 11.54 3.56
N VAL A 212 -4.00 12.00 4.82
CA VAL A 212 -4.30 11.16 6.00
C VAL A 212 -5.66 10.48 5.84
N ARG A 213 -6.70 11.24 5.48
CA ARG A 213 -8.03 10.66 5.23
C ARG A 213 -7.95 9.63 4.11
N ALA A 214 -7.35 9.97 2.97
CA ALA A 214 -7.20 9.05 1.85
C ALA A 214 -6.51 7.74 2.28
N ALA A 215 -5.49 7.81 3.13
CA ALA A 215 -4.84 6.64 3.70
C ALA A 215 -5.77 5.82 4.60
N LEU A 216 -6.53 6.45 5.49
CA LEU A 216 -7.50 5.75 6.36
C LEU A 216 -8.61 5.06 5.57
N TRP A 217 -9.14 5.72 4.53
CA TRP A 217 -10.12 5.11 3.61
C TRP A 217 -9.49 3.94 2.85
N CYS A 218 -8.24 4.09 2.37
CA CYS A 218 -7.51 3.04 1.69
C CYS A 218 -7.24 1.85 2.63
N ALA A 219 -6.80 2.10 3.86
CA ALA A 219 -6.58 1.09 4.88
C ALA A 219 -7.88 0.37 5.26
N ALA A 220 -9.02 1.06 5.32
CA ALA A 220 -10.30 0.39 5.55
C ALA A 220 -10.75 -0.50 4.35
N CYS A 221 -10.41 -0.11 3.11
CA CYS A 221 -10.73 -0.85 1.89
C CYS A 221 -9.74 -2.04 1.66
N CYS A 222 -8.45 -1.85 1.91
CA CYS A 222 -7.37 -2.78 1.54
C CYS A 222 -6.68 -3.44 2.76
N GLY A 223 -6.95 -2.97 3.97
CA GLY A 223 -6.27 -3.41 5.20
C GLY A 223 -6.43 -4.90 5.47
N ASN A 224 -7.50 -5.49 4.96
CA ASN A 224 -7.71 -6.91 4.95
C ASN A 224 -6.63 -7.70 4.16
N LEU A 225 -6.25 -7.21 2.98
CA LEU A 225 -5.18 -7.80 2.17
C LEU A 225 -3.80 -7.50 2.76
N MET A 226 -3.64 -6.33 3.39
CA MET A 226 -2.43 -6.04 4.15
C MET A 226 -2.27 -6.99 5.34
N ALA A 227 -3.37 -7.36 6.02
CA ALA A 227 -3.35 -8.38 7.07
C ALA A 227 -2.95 -9.75 6.53
N VAL A 228 -3.39 -10.13 5.32
CA VAL A 228 -2.93 -11.34 4.62
C VAL A 228 -1.42 -11.29 4.38
N SER A 229 -0.89 -10.20 3.81
CA SER A 229 0.55 -10.05 3.59
C SER A 229 1.36 -10.09 4.89
N LEU A 230 0.82 -9.51 5.97
CA LEU A 230 1.43 -9.54 7.30
C LEU A 230 1.46 -10.96 7.88
N ALA A 231 0.33 -11.68 7.79
CA ALA A 231 0.16 -13.02 8.37
C ALA A 231 0.93 -14.10 7.60
N ALA A 232 0.88 -14.06 6.27
CA ALA A 232 1.54 -15.05 5.42
C ALA A 232 3.06 -14.77 5.26
N GLY A 233 3.53 -13.59 5.67
CA GLY A 233 4.95 -13.26 5.77
C GLY A 233 5.36 -12.12 4.85
N MET A 234 5.89 -11.05 5.46
CA MET A 234 6.46 -9.89 4.77
C MET A 234 7.62 -10.20 3.82
N THR A 235 8.21 -11.40 3.91
CA THR A 235 9.39 -11.77 3.14
C THR A 235 9.09 -12.41 1.79
N ASP A 236 7.83 -12.74 1.49
CA ASP A 236 7.50 -13.30 0.18
C ASP A 236 7.23 -12.20 -0.85
N LEU A 237 8.26 -11.88 -1.64
CA LEU A 237 8.18 -10.94 -2.77
C LEU A 237 7.07 -11.28 -3.76
N CYS A 238 6.82 -12.57 -4.01
CA CYS A 238 5.80 -13.04 -4.94
C CYS A 238 4.41 -12.74 -4.37
N LEU A 239 4.19 -13.07 -3.10
CA LEU A 239 2.94 -12.74 -2.41
C LEU A 239 2.69 -11.24 -2.38
N MET A 240 3.72 -10.43 -2.14
CA MET A 240 3.61 -8.98 -2.17
C MET A 240 3.24 -8.45 -3.56
N ALA A 241 3.85 -8.99 -4.62
CA ALA A 241 3.48 -8.64 -5.99
C ALA A 241 2.01 -9.01 -6.28
N ILE A 242 1.59 -10.22 -5.91
CA ILE A 242 0.21 -10.70 -6.07
C ILE A 242 -0.78 -9.79 -5.32
N VAL A 243 -0.49 -9.46 -4.06
CA VAL A 243 -1.36 -8.58 -3.25
C VAL A 243 -1.43 -7.18 -3.84
N THR A 244 -0.31 -6.64 -4.33
CA THR A 244 -0.29 -5.32 -4.99
C THR A 244 -1.18 -5.32 -6.24
N VAL A 245 -1.03 -6.34 -7.09
CA VAL A 245 -1.85 -6.52 -8.29
C VAL A 245 -3.32 -6.70 -7.91
N ALA A 246 -3.62 -7.49 -6.88
CA ALA A 246 -4.98 -7.69 -6.37
C ALA A 246 -5.60 -6.37 -5.91
N ILE A 247 -4.90 -5.60 -5.09
CA ILE A 247 -5.37 -4.29 -4.60
C ILE A 247 -5.59 -3.34 -5.78
N ALA A 248 -4.67 -3.30 -6.76
CA ALA A 248 -4.83 -2.48 -7.94
C ALA A 248 -6.04 -2.93 -8.78
N ALA A 249 -6.23 -4.24 -8.98
CA ALA A 249 -7.34 -4.81 -9.74
C ALA A 249 -8.70 -4.53 -9.08
N GLU A 250 -8.80 -4.53 -7.75
CA GLU A 250 -10.02 -4.17 -7.02
C GLU A 250 -10.45 -2.71 -7.26
N ARG A 251 -9.52 -1.85 -7.68
CA ARG A 251 -9.77 -0.42 -7.97
C ARG A 251 -10.15 -0.15 -9.42
N LEU A 252 -10.02 -1.12 -10.31
CA LEU A 252 -10.44 -1.02 -11.71
C LEU A 252 -11.97 -1.12 -11.86
N PRO A 253 -12.55 -0.62 -12.97
CA PRO A 253 -13.95 -0.88 -13.31
C PRO A 253 -14.20 -2.40 -13.36
N GLY A 254 -15.17 -2.90 -12.58
CA GLY A 254 -15.42 -4.34 -12.42
C GLY A 254 -14.64 -5.04 -11.28
N GLY A 255 -13.94 -4.27 -10.42
CA GLY A 255 -13.12 -4.80 -9.31
C GLY A 255 -13.84 -5.68 -8.28
N GLU A 256 -15.18 -5.77 -8.32
CA GLU A 256 -15.95 -6.72 -7.52
C GLU A 256 -15.66 -8.18 -7.87
N ARG A 257 -15.42 -8.47 -9.16
CA ARG A 257 -15.04 -9.82 -9.59
C ARG A 257 -13.63 -10.16 -9.12
N ALA A 258 -12.72 -9.19 -9.19
CA ALA A 258 -11.37 -9.34 -8.65
C ALA A 258 -11.39 -9.59 -7.13
N ALA A 259 -12.15 -8.79 -6.37
CA ALA A 259 -12.31 -8.97 -4.93
C ALA A 259 -12.85 -10.36 -4.56
N ARG A 260 -13.82 -10.88 -5.31
CA ARG A 260 -14.37 -12.24 -5.12
C ARG A 260 -13.36 -13.35 -5.42
N ILE A 261 -12.62 -13.24 -6.52
CA ILE A 261 -11.58 -14.22 -6.88
C ILE A 261 -10.48 -14.22 -5.80
N VAL A 262 -9.99 -13.04 -5.44
CA VAL A 262 -8.95 -12.88 -4.42
C VAL A 262 -9.44 -13.39 -3.06
N GLY A 263 -10.70 -13.11 -2.71
CA GLY A 263 -11.34 -13.65 -1.51
C GLY A 263 -11.39 -15.17 -1.51
N GLY A 264 -11.83 -15.79 -2.60
CA GLY A 264 -11.90 -17.25 -2.70
C GLY A 264 -10.54 -17.91 -2.57
N VAL A 265 -9.51 -17.35 -3.23
CA VAL A 265 -8.12 -17.80 -3.11
C VAL A 265 -7.63 -17.65 -1.68
N ALA A 266 -7.88 -16.52 -1.02
CA ALA A 266 -7.47 -16.31 0.38
C ALA A 266 -8.18 -17.25 1.36
N ILE A 267 -9.47 -17.54 1.17
CA ILE A 267 -10.20 -18.54 1.97
C ILE A 267 -9.55 -19.91 1.81
N GLY A 268 -9.32 -20.36 0.56
CA GLY A 268 -8.71 -21.65 0.29
C GLY A 268 -7.31 -21.79 0.86
N ALA A 269 -6.47 -20.77 0.66
CA ALA A 269 -5.12 -20.73 1.21
C ALA A 269 -5.12 -20.73 2.75
N GLY A 270 -5.95 -19.90 3.38
CA GLY A 270 -6.06 -19.85 4.84
C GLY A 270 -6.56 -21.15 5.46
N ALA A 271 -7.54 -21.80 4.83
CA ALA A 271 -8.03 -23.12 5.24
C ALA A 271 -6.95 -24.19 5.10
N LEU A 272 -6.19 -24.19 4.01
CA LEU A 272 -5.08 -25.12 3.82
C LEU A 272 -3.96 -24.89 4.83
N MET A 273 -3.56 -23.63 5.05
CA MET A 273 -2.53 -23.27 6.04
C MET A 273 -2.92 -23.70 7.44
N THR A 274 -4.17 -23.48 7.86
CA THR A 274 -4.67 -23.91 9.18
C THR A 274 -4.70 -25.43 9.29
N ALA A 275 -5.21 -26.14 8.27
CA ALA A 275 -5.28 -27.59 8.27
C ALA A 275 -3.89 -28.25 8.32
N CYS A 276 -2.96 -27.80 7.49
CA CYS A 276 -1.58 -28.32 7.47
C CYS A 276 -0.85 -28.02 8.79
N ALA A 277 -1.02 -26.83 9.35
CA ALA A 277 -0.41 -26.47 10.63
C ALA A 277 -0.98 -27.27 11.80
N ALA A 278 -2.30 -27.51 11.83
CA ALA A 278 -2.94 -28.34 12.84
C ALA A 278 -2.51 -29.81 12.72
N ALA A 279 -2.38 -30.34 11.50
CA ALA A 279 -1.92 -31.70 11.26
C ALA A 279 -0.45 -31.92 11.68
N ALA A 280 0.40 -30.89 11.56
CA ALA A 280 1.80 -30.95 12.00
C ALA A 280 1.97 -30.81 13.53
N ALA A 281 0.91 -30.46 14.25
CA ALA A 281 0.92 -30.29 15.70
C ALA A 281 0.40 -31.52 16.48
N ILE A 282 -0.08 -32.54 15.77
CA ILE A 282 -0.57 -33.83 16.28
C ILE A 282 0.53 -34.88 16.08
#